data_AF-C9MW09-F1
#
_entry.id   AF-C9MW09-F1
#
_cell.length_a   1.000
_cell.length_b   1.000
_cell.length_c   1.000
_cell.angle_alpha   90.00
_cell.angle_beta   90.00
_cell.angle_gamma   90.00
#
_symmetry.space_group_name_H-M   'P 1'
#
loop_
_entity.id
_entity.type
_entity.pdbx_description
1 polymer ?
#
loop_
_entity_poly.entity_id
_entity_poly.type
_entity_poly.pdbx_seq_one_letter_code
_entity_poly.pdbx_strand_id
1 'polypeptide(L)'
;MKLFKFLFFSVIVLIAGLGYYIYTQNQLKIPDSMVKSAVASKFPIEKSYPLGKIKLFNPKVHFENDKLIIEAEYLNDALNDQISGTMTFATDIRYDPMKSNLYLEDFQIVKLTKENKEIDLDKKPIIRTGLNYAFSQFEKKKF
;
A
#
# COMPACT_ATOMS: atom_id res chain seq x y z
N MET A 1 -36.93 -45.11 8.17
CA MET A 1 -36.90 -43.67 7.80
C MET A 1 -36.08 -42.76 8.72
N LYS A 2 -35.91 -43.04 10.03
CA LYS A 2 -35.19 -42.13 10.96
C LYS A 2 -33.65 -42.15 10.80
N LEU A 3 -33.05 -43.33 10.57
CA LEU A 3 -31.58 -43.46 10.37
C LEU A 3 -31.08 -42.74 9.10
N PHE A 4 -31.83 -42.84 8.00
CA PHE A 4 -31.46 -42.22 6.71
C PHE A 4 -31.44 -40.69 6.78
N LYS A 5 -32.35 -40.08 7.54
CA LYS A 5 -32.38 -38.63 7.78
C LYS A 5 -31.19 -38.15 8.60
N PHE A 6 -30.76 -38.95 9.59
CA PHE A 6 -29.57 -38.66 10.40
C PHE A 6 -28.28 -38.76 9.58
N LEU A 7 -28.17 -39.79 8.71
CA LEU A 7 -27.03 -39.95 7.82
C LEU A 7 -26.92 -38.78 6.82
N PHE A 8 -28.05 -38.36 6.26
CA PHE A 8 -28.10 -37.23 5.33
C PHE A 8 -27.74 -35.90 6.00
N PHE A 9 -28.21 -35.66 7.23
CA PHE A 9 -27.81 -34.48 8.00
C PHE A 9 -26.33 -34.45 8.34
N SER A 10 -25.73 -35.60 8.66
CA SER A 10 -24.30 -35.71 8.96
C SER A 10 -23.43 -35.35 7.74
N VAL A 11 -23.84 -35.76 6.53
CA VAL A 11 -23.15 -35.42 5.29
C VAL A 11 -23.23 -33.93 5.00
N ILE A 12 -24.38 -33.29 5.24
CA ILE A 12 -24.54 -31.84 5.04
C ILE A 12 -23.65 -31.04 6.00
N VAL A 13 -23.57 -31.44 7.27
CA VAL A 13 -22.70 -30.78 8.28
C VAL A 13 -21.22 -30.93 7.92
N LEU A 14 -20.82 -32.09 7.38
CA LEU A 14 -19.46 -32.30 6.86
C LEU A 14 -19.15 -31.42 5.66
N ILE A 15 -20.06 -31.32 4.69
CA ILE A 15 -19.88 -30.45 3.51
C ILE A 15 -19.83 -28.97 3.92
N ALA A 16 -20.68 -28.55 4.87
CA ALA A 16 -20.67 -27.18 5.39
C ALA A 16 -19.37 -26.89 6.19
N GLY A 17 -18.90 -27.85 6.99
CA GLY A 17 -17.64 -27.74 7.73
C GLY A 17 -16.42 -27.67 6.80
N LEU A 18 -16.39 -28.48 5.74
CA LEU A 18 -15.34 -28.43 4.71
C LEU A 18 -15.43 -27.13 3.90
N GLY A 19 -16.63 -26.67 3.55
CA GLY A 19 -16.85 -25.39 2.87
C GLY A 19 -16.39 -24.20 3.71
N TYR A 20 -16.69 -24.20 5.02
CA TYR A 20 -16.21 -23.18 5.96
C TYR A 20 -14.69 -23.26 6.18
N TYR A 21 -14.13 -24.47 6.25
CA TYR A 21 -12.69 -24.68 6.37
C TYR A 21 -11.92 -24.19 5.14
N ILE A 22 -12.41 -24.47 3.93
CA ILE A 22 -11.84 -23.96 2.67
C ILE A 22 -12.02 -22.44 2.56
N TYR A 23 -13.18 -21.91 2.95
CA TYR A 23 -13.45 -20.47 2.96
C TYR A 23 -12.52 -19.70 3.92
N THR A 24 -12.24 -20.26 5.09
CA THR A 24 -11.32 -19.68 6.08
C THR A 24 -9.84 -19.84 5.71
N GLN A 25 -9.44 -20.97 5.11
CA GLN A 25 -8.08 -21.17 4.58
C GLN A 25 -7.76 -20.26 3.39
N ASN A 26 -8.75 -19.94 2.54
CA ASN A 26 -8.58 -18.97 1.44
C ASN A 26 -8.44 -17.51 1.92
N GLN A 27 -8.58 -17.25 3.22
CA GLN A 27 -8.15 -15.99 3.83
C GLN A 27 -6.72 -16.09 4.35
N LEU A 28 -5.76 -16.40 3.47
CA LEU A 28 -4.34 -16.23 3.76
C LEU A 28 -4.08 -14.73 4.01
N LYS A 29 -4.27 -14.31 5.26
CA LYS A 29 -3.92 -12.97 5.72
C LYS A 29 -2.40 -12.86 5.69
N ILE A 30 -1.88 -12.12 4.73
CA ILE A 30 -0.46 -11.82 4.65
C ILE A 30 -0.08 -11.10 5.94
N PRO A 31 0.95 -11.54 6.66
CA PRO A 31 1.37 -10.86 7.86
C PRO A 31 1.75 -9.40 7.56
N ASP A 32 1.22 -8.47 8.34
CA ASP A 32 1.54 -7.04 8.22
C ASP A 32 3.05 -6.78 8.18
N SER A 33 3.82 -7.56 8.94
CA SER A 33 5.28 -7.49 8.97
C SER A 33 5.89 -7.78 7.59
N MET A 34 5.38 -8.76 6.85
CA MET A 34 5.86 -9.10 5.51
C MET A 34 5.58 -7.97 4.53
N VAL A 35 4.39 -7.38 4.57
CA VAL A 35 4.04 -6.21 3.75
C VAL A 35 4.94 -5.02 4.09
N LYS A 36 5.06 -4.69 5.38
CA LYS A 36 5.89 -3.58 5.86
C LYS A 36 7.34 -3.74 5.41
N SER A 37 7.91 -4.95 5.54
CA SER A 37 9.26 -5.26 5.09
C SER A 37 9.41 -5.17 3.57
N ALA A 38 8.46 -5.69 2.79
CA ALA A 38 8.50 -5.62 1.33
C ALA A 38 8.48 -4.18 0.83
N VAL A 39 7.61 -3.33 1.40
CA VAL A 39 7.52 -1.91 1.06
C VAL A 39 8.77 -1.16 1.51
N ALA A 40 9.21 -1.33 2.76
CA ALA A 40 10.40 -0.67 3.29
C ALA A 40 11.67 -1.03 2.48
N SER A 41 11.76 -2.25 1.95
CA SER A 41 12.91 -2.70 1.14
C SER A 41 13.09 -1.93 -0.17
N LYS A 42 12.07 -1.23 -0.65
CA LYS A 42 12.18 -0.40 -1.87
C LYS A 42 12.81 0.96 -1.61
N PHE A 43 12.99 1.36 -0.36
CA PHE A 43 13.62 2.62 0.01
C PHE A 43 15.14 2.43 0.18
N PRO A 44 15.96 3.44 -0.16
CA PRO A 44 15.55 4.76 -0.65
C PRO A 44 15.06 4.73 -2.10
N ILE A 45 14.06 5.56 -2.39
CA ILE A 45 13.49 5.70 -3.72
C ILE A 45 14.01 7.00 -4.32
N GLU A 46 14.67 6.93 -5.48
CA GLU A 46 15.17 8.11 -6.19
C GLU A 46 14.50 8.25 -7.56
N LYS A 47 14.06 9.47 -7.89
CA LYS A 47 13.41 9.80 -9.15
C LYS A 47 13.89 11.14 -9.69
N SER A 48 14.32 11.14 -10.94
CA SER A 48 14.61 12.36 -11.69
C SER A 48 13.40 12.75 -12.52
N TYR A 49 13.15 14.05 -12.62
CA TYR A 49 12.13 14.66 -13.48
C TYR A 49 12.75 15.91 -14.15
N PRO A 50 12.15 16.47 -15.21
CA PRO A 50 12.78 17.53 -16.01
C PRO A 50 13.27 18.77 -15.23
N LEU A 51 12.73 19.00 -14.02
CA LEU A 51 13.02 20.19 -13.21
C LEU A 51 13.71 19.86 -11.88
N GLY A 52 14.13 18.61 -11.65
CA GLY A 52 14.78 18.23 -10.41
C GLY A 52 14.95 16.74 -10.15
N LYS A 53 15.42 16.42 -8.96
CA LYS A 53 15.55 15.04 -8.46
C LYS A 53 14.95 14.96 -7.06
N ILE A 54 14.08 13.98 -6.85
CA ILE A 54 13.50 13.68 -5.54
C ILE A 54 14.03 12.34 -5.02
N LYS A 55 14.33 12.32 -3.73
CA LYS A 55 14.72 11.14 -2.96
C LYS A 55 13.76 10.98 -1.79
N LEU A 56 13.14 9.81 -1.66
CA LEU A 56 12.39 9.40 -0.48
C LEU A 56 13.22 8.41 0.33
N PHE A 57 13.28 8.58 1.64
CA PHE A 57 14.07 7.75 2.55
C PHE A 57 13.43 7.67 3.94
N ASN A 58 13.96 6.78 4.79
CA ASN A 58 13.46 6.50 6.14
C ASN A 58 11.93 6.24 6.19
N PRO A 59 11.42 5.24 5.44
CA PRO A 59 9.99 4.96 5.44
C PRO A 59 9.51 4.47 6.82
N LYS A 60 8.37 4.97 7.26
CA LYS A 60 7.56 4.39 8.34
C LYS A 60 6.29 3.85 7.72
N VAL A 61 6.07 2.54 7.87
CA VAL A 61 4.96 1.84 7.23
C VAL A 61 4.03 1.27 8.30
N HIS A 62 2.75 1.64 8.23
CA HIS A 62 1.72 1.17 9.15
C HIS A 62 0.37 1.04 8.44
N PHE A 63 -0.57 0.34 9.07
CA PHE A 63 -1.93 0.21 8.56
C PHE A 63 -2.85 1.15 9.35
N GLU A 64 -3.72 1.86 8.64
CA GLU A 64 -4.74 2.73 9.20
C GLU A 64 -6.01 2.62 8.37
N ASN A 65 -7.15 2.28 9.00
CA ASN A 65 -8.46 2.15 8.33
C ASN A 65 -8.42 1.31 7.03
N ASP A 66 -7.83 0.11 7.12
CA ASP A 66 -7.63 -0.84 6.01
C ASP A 66 -6.71 -0.36 4.86
N LYS A 67 -6.11 0.83 4.99
CA LYS A 67 -5.11 1.36 4.06
C LYS A 67 -3.70 1.18 4.60
N LEU A 68 -2.75 1.01 3.69
CA LEU A 68 -1.33 1.07 4.02
C LEU A 68 -0.87 2.53 3.96
N ILE A 69 -0.37 3.04 5.08
CA ILE A 69 0.21 4.37 5.20
C ILE A 69 1.72 4.25 5.15
N ILE A 70 2.33 5.06 4.28
CA ILE A 70 3.77 5.15 4.09
C ILE A 70 4.18 6.60 4.31
N GLU A 71 4.86 6.87 5.42
CA GLU A 71 5.47 8.18 5.67
C GLU A 71 6.95 8.10 5.34
N ALA A 72 7.45 9.01 4.52
CA ALA A 72 8.87 9.06 4.17
C ALA A 72 9.40 10.49 4.23
N GLU A 73 10.64 10.63 4.68
CA GLU A 73 11.38 11.87 4.50
C GLU A 73 11.71 12.05 3.02
N TYR A 74 11.66 13.29 2.53
CA TYR A 74 12.09 13.61 1.17
C TYR A 74 13.15 14.69 1.13
N LEU A 75 14.02 14.56 0.13
CA LEU A 75 14.91 15.60 -0.35
C LEU A 75 14.60 15.81 -1.83
N ASN A 76 14.29 17.05 -2.20
CA ASN A 76 13.97 17.43 -3.57
C ASN A 76 14.90 18.57 -4.00
N ASP A 77 15.85 18.25 -4.87
CA ASP A 77 16.71 19.23 -5.51
C ASP A 77 15.98 19.74 -6.76
N ALA A 78 15.39 20.93 -6.67
CA ALA A 78 14.59 21.53 -7.72
C ALA A 78 15.03 22.97 -7.98
N LEU A 79 15.33 23.31 -9.25
CA LEU A 79 15.66 24.68 -9.66
C LEU A 79 16.74 25.36 -8.79
N ASN A 80 17.80 24.63 -8.42
CA ASN A 80 18.91 25.03 -7.54
C ASN A 80 18.58 25.22 -6.05
N ASP A 81 17.34 24.99 -5.64
CA ASP A 81 16.95 24.93 -4.23
C ASP A 81 16.80 23.47 -3.78
N GLN A 82 17.30 23.18 -2.59
CA GLN A 82 17.04 21.90 -1.91
C GLN A 82 15.87 22.07 -0.95
N ILE A 83 14.78 21.35 -1.23
CA ILE A 83 13.57 21.36 -0.41
C ILE A 83 13.50 20.02 0.32
N SER A 84 13.25 20.07 1.62
CA SER A 84 13.09 18.87 2.44
C SER A 84 11.80 18.89 3.25
N GLY A 85 11.36 17.70 3.64
CA GLY A 85 10.19 17.53 4.49
C GLY A 85 9.76 16.08 4.55
N THR A 86 8.48 15.86 4.81
CA THR A 86 7.86 14.54 4.91
C THR A 86 6.72 14.45 3.90
N MET A 87 6.62 13.30 3.24
CA MET A 87 5.51 12.96 2.37
C MET A 87 4.83 11.71 2.91
N THR A 88 3.52 11.78 3.06
CA THR A 88 2.69 10.65 3.51
C THR A 88 1.84 10.19 2.34
N PHE A 89 1.91 8.90 2.08
CA PHE A 89 1.12 8.21 1.08
C PHE A 89 0.11 7.29 1.74
N ALA A 90 -1.09 7.22 1.18
CA ALA A 90 -2.06 6.17 1.47
C ALA A 90 -2.20 5.32 0.20
N THR A 91 -2.22 4.00 0.38
CA THR A 91 -2.33 3.05 -0.73
C THR A 91 -3.11 1.83 -0.30
N ASP A 92 -3.87 1.28 -1.23
CA ASP A 92 -4.52 -0.02 -1.11
C ASP A 92 -3.54 -1.13 -1.51
N ILE A 93 -3.75 -2.33 -0.98
CA ILE A 93 -2.88 -3.48 -1.26
C ILE A 93 -3.67 -4.52 -2.02
N ARG A 94 -3.12 -4.93 -3.17
CA ARG A 94 -3.58 -6.13 -3.87
C ARG A 94 -2.50 -7.18 -3.90
N TYR A 95 -2.85 -8.38 -3.45
CA TYR A 95 -1.99 -9.55 -3.56
C TYR A 95 -2.45 -10.47 -4.69
N ASP A 96 -1.52 -10.88 -5.54
CA ASP A 96 -1.74 -11.93 -6.54
C ASP A 96 -1.17 -13.25 -5.98
N PRO A 97 -2.02 -14.16 -5.44
CA PRO A 97 -1.58 -15.41 -4.85
C PRO A 97 -1.01 -16.40 -5.88
N MET A 98 -1.33 -16.26 -7.16
CA MET A 98 -0.81 -17.16 -8.20
C MET A 98 0.63 -16.84 -8.56
N LYS A 99 1.05 -15.58 -8.39
CA LYS A 99 2.40 -15.11 -8.72
C LYS A 99 3.19 -14.66 -7.50
N SER A 100 2.61 -14.76 -6.30
CA SER A 100 3.16 -14.27 -5.03
C SER A 100 3.64 -12.82 -5.08
N ASN A 101 2.98 -11.96 -5.86
CA ASN A 101 3.36 -10.56 -6.01
C ASN A 101 2.42 -9.66 -5.21
N LEU A 102 3.00 -8.66 -4.54
CA LEU A 102 2.28 -7.59 -3.88
C LEU A 102 2.28 -6.32 -4.75
N TYR A 103 1.12 -5.71 -4.88
CA TYR A 103 0.91 -4.49 -5.65
C TYR A 103 0.37 -3.41 -4.72
N LEU A 104 0.95 -2.21 -4.83
CA LEU A 104 0.41 -1.00 -4.23
C LEU A 104 -0.53 -0.36 -5.25
N GLU A 105 -1.80 -0.24 -4.89
CA GLU A 105 -2.85 0.35 -5.72
C GLU A 105 -3.33 1.67 -5.10
N ASP A 106 -3.87 2.55 -5.94
CA ASP A 106 -4.35 3.87 -5.53
C ASP A 106 -3.34 4.62 -4.64
N PHE A 107 -2.11 4.74 -5.13
CA PHE A 107 -0.99 5.34 -4.39
C PHE A 107 -1.13 6.86 -4.39
N GLN A 108 -1.70 7.39 -3.31
CA GLN A 108 -2.10 8.79 -3.21
C GLN A 108 -1.30 9.53 -2.14
N ILE A 109 -0.90 10.76 -2.44
CA ILE A 109 -0.32 11.65 -1.45
C ILE A 109 -1.45 12.26 -0.61
N VAL A 110 -1.42 12.04 0.69
CA VAL A 110 -2.41 12.54 1.64
C VAL A 110 -1.87 13.68 2.51
N LYS A 111 -0.56 13.73 2.73
CA LYS A 111 0.08 14.80 3.50
C LYS A 111 1.44 15.14 2.94
N LEU A 112 1.78 16.43 2.94
CA LEU A 112 3.07 16.94 2.52
C LEU A 112 3.52 18.03 3.50
N THR A 113 4.77 17.97 3.94
CA THR A 113 5.38 19.05 4.69
C THR A 113 6.57 19.63 3.92
N LYS A 114 6.87 20.90 4.15
CA LYS A 114 8.14 21.53 3.76
C LYS A 114 8.72 22.15 5.01
N GLU A 115 9.96 21.80 5.36
CA GLU A 115 10.64 22.33 6.55
C GLU A 115 9.76 22.22 7.81
N ASN A 116 9.12 21.06 8.00
CA ASN A 116 8.18 20.76 9.09
C ASN A 116 6.87 21.58 9.12
N LYS A 117 6.59 22.38 8.08
CA LYS A 117 5.31 23.07 7.91
C LYS A 117 4.44 22.30 6.93
N GLU A 118 3.23 21.97 7.35
CA GLU A 118 2.26 21.29 6.50
C GLU A 118 1.85 22.18 5.32
N ILE A 119 1.87 21.59 4.13
CA ILE A 119 1.38 22.19 2.91
C ILE A 119 -0.03 21.67 2.69
N ASP A 120 -0.98 22.60 2.66
CA ASP A 120 -2.34 22.32 2.20
C ASP A 120 -2.30 22.03 0.69
N LEU A 121 -2.43 20.73 0.36
CA LEU A 121 -2.39 20.23 -1.02
C LEU A 121 -3.64 20.62 -1.81
N ASP A 122 -4.78 20.82 -1.16
CA ASP A 122 -6.03 21.22 -1.80
C ASP A 122 -5.96 22.68 -2.25
N LYS A 123 -5.25 23.52 -1.49
CA LYS A 123 -4.94 24.90 -1.90
C LYS A 123 -3.81 25.00 -2.94
N LYS A 124 -3.13 23.90 -3.29
CA LYS A 124 -1.98 23.88 -4.23
C LYS A 124 -2.11 22.78 -5.29
N PRO A 125 -3.10 22.87 -6.21
CA PRO A 125 -3.41 21.80 -7.18
C PRO A 125 -2.28 21.49 -8.16
N ILE A 126 -1.43 22.48 -8.50
CA ILE A 126 -0.28 22.29 -9.39
C ILE A 126 0.76 21.35 -8.74
N ILE A 127 1.04 21.56 -7.45
CA ILE A 127 1.98 20.71 -6.70
C ILE A 127 1.43 19.29 -6.61
N ARG A 128 0.15 19.14 -6.26
CA ARG A 128 -0.52 17.84 -6.19
C ARG A 128 -0.44 17.09 -7.53
N THR A 129 -0.70 17.77 -8.64
CA THR A 129 -0.64 17.17 -9.99
C THR A 129 0.78 16.72 -10.36
N GLY A 130 1.78 17.57 -10.14
CA GLY A 130 3.18 17.25 -10.46
C GLY A 130 3.70 16.06 -9.66
N LEU A 131 3.37 16.00 -8.36
CA LEU A 131 3.75 14.88 -7.51
C LEU A 131 2.99 13.61 -7.90
N ASN A 132 1.66 13.67 -8.10
CA ASN A 132 0.89 12.52 -8.56
C ASN A 132 1.43 11.96 -9.87
N TYR A 133 1.85 12.80 -10.82
CA TYR A 133 2.50 12.33 -12.05
C TYR A 133 3.81 11.58 -11.76
N ALA A 134 4.69 12.16 -10.94
CA ALA A 134 5.96 11.54 -10.57
C ALA A 134 5.77 10.19 -9.87
N PHE A 135 4.71 10.06 -9.07
CA PHE A 135 4.46 8.87 -8.25
C PHE A 135 3.47 7.86 -8.84
N SER A 136 2.68 8.21 -9.86
CA SER A 136 1.81 7.28 -10.61
C SER A 136 2.57 6.08 -11.20
N GLN A 137 3.88 6.21 -11.39
CA GLN A 137 4.75 5.16 -11.89
C GLN A 137 5.08 4.10 -10.82
N PHE A 138 4.74 4.31 -9.54
CA PHE A 138 4.93 3.32 -8.48
C PHE A 138 3.81 2.28 -8.44
N GLU A 139 2.58 2.65 -8.78
CA GLU A 139 1.45 1.70 -8.86
C GLU A 139 1.71 0.56 -9.86
N LYS A 140 2.52 0.82 -10.88
CA LYS A 140 2.84 -0.15 -11.94
C LYS A 140 4.01 -1.07 -11.60
N LYS A 141 4.66 -0.89 -10.44
CA LYS A 141 5.84 -1.66 -10.05
C LYS A 141 5.47 -2.79 -9.09
N LYS A 142 6.12 -3.94 -9.28
CA LYS A 142 6.01 -5.08 -8.38
C LYS A 142 6.78 -4.80 -7.09
N PHE A 143 6.16 -5.07 -5.95
CA PHE A 143 6.77 -4.94 -4.64
C PHE A 143 7.25 -6.29 -4.12
#